data_AF-A0A7K2AXY4-F1
#
_entry.id   AF-A0A7K2AXY4-F1
#
_cell.length_a   1.000
_cell.length_b   1.000
_cell.length_c   1.000
_cell.angle_alpha   90.00
_cell.angle_beta   90.00
_cell.angle_gamma   90.00
#
_symmetry.space_group_name_H-M   'P 1'
#
loop_
_entity.id
_entity.type
_entity.pdbx_description
1 polymer ?
#
loop_
_entity_poly.entity_id
_entity_poly.type
_entity_poly.pdbx_seq_one_letter_code
_entity_poly.pdbx_strand_id
1 'polypeptide(L)'
;MSLQERLEIIRSSPTPRGEEQAKFQIIAPILQNLDWDPYGPEVLYEHPVGGKGGGRVDIALSSSGRVVALIEAKAPGSDLSSHVGQVLGYAFHEGVDICVLTTGLEWWLYLPRESGPPSERRFAVLNVAKDPVEQLLEDFEAFLSKEMLVSGRAEKRAKAVRKAGLEAAQLNKEIPSIWSRMQTEADEELVELLSKRVYEKLSLRPTKPQVIAALQGSPIPPAGIPADPPEAPPAPPGEKQPGIRRKPRPSVKPTAIELWGERRPVSSHKDGFKTVLDLLWERHRDDDFDRVLEFKGRKFPFAARHPGGVKYGDAGQYYEPSNSGYFFDTHGSAHDLERKARKFLESFGHDPSELKVLYD
;
A
#
# COMPACT_ATOMS: atom_id res chain seq x y z
N MET A 1 -14.62 -41.07 0.48
CA MET A 1 -13.24 -40.58 0.52
C MET A 1 -13.29 -39.07 0.56
N SER A 2 -12.60 -38.45 1.51
CA SER A 2 -12.51 -37.00 1.61
C SER A 2 -11.61 -36.41 0.52
N LEU A 3 -11.68 -35.10 0.30
CA LEU A 3 -10.76 -34.42 -0.62
C LEU A 3 -9.31 -34.58 -0.14
N GLN A 4 -9.08 -34.54 1.16
CA GLN A 4 -7.76 -34.73 1.76
C GLN A 4 -7.16 -36.10 1.41
N GLU A 5 -7.88 -37.17 1.71
CA GLU A 5 -7.46 -38.54 1.38
C GLU A 5 -7.18 -38.68 -0.12
N ARG A 6 -7.99 -38.03 -0.95
CA ARG A 6 -7.80 -38.05 -2.40
C ARG A 6 -6.52 -37.34 -2.83
N LEU A 7 -6.23 -36.15 -2.30
CA LEU A 7 -5.01 -35.41 -2.61
C LEU A 7 -3.76 -36.22 -2.18
N GLU A 8 -3.82 -36.89 -1.03
CA GLU A 8 -2.75 -37.79 -0.56
C GLU A 8 -2.55 -39.00 -1.48
N ILE A 9 -3.64 -39.61 -1.96
CA ILE A 9 -3.58 -40.69 -2.95
C ILE A 9 -2.99 -40.20 -4.27
N ILE A 10 -3.39 -39.03 -4.76
CA ILE A 10 -2.84 -38.44 -5.99
C ILE A 10 -1.33 -38.21 -5.86
N ARG A 11 -0.85 -37.75 -4.69
CA ARG A 11 0.58 -37.54 -4.43
C ARG A 11 1.39 -38.84 -4.39
N SER A 12 0.81 -39.91 -3.86
CA SER A 12 1.50 -41.20 -3.69
C SER A 12 1.35 -42.12 -4.90
N SER A 13 0.39 -41.85 -5.79
CA SER A 13 0.16 -42.63 -7.00
C SER A 13 1.11 -42.25 -8.13
N PRO A 14 1.41 -43.19 -9.06
CA PRO A 14 2.15 -42.87 -10.28
C PRO A 14 1.42 -41.79 -11.07
N THR A 15 2.16 -40.76 -11.50
CA THR A 15 1.60 -39.67 -12.31
C THR A 15 1.10 -40.22 -13.66
N PRO A 16 -0.14 -39.89 -14.07
CA PRO A 16 -0.68 -40.27 -15.37
C PRO A 16 0.19 -39.75 -16.52
N ARG A 17 0.24 -40.48 -17.64
CA ARG A 17 1.11 -40.12 -18.77
C ARG A 17 0.45 -39.24 -19.82
N GLY A 18 -0.88 -39.14 -19.81
CA GLY A 18 -1.64 -38.46 -20.84
C GLY A 18 -2.77 -37.61 -20.27
N GLU A 19 -3.26 -36.71 -21.11
CA GLU A 19 -4.32 -35.76 -20.77
C GLU A 19 -5.62 -36.47 -20.35
N GLU A 20 -6.13 -37.41 -21.15
CA GLU A 20 -7.33 -38.20 -20.81
C GLU A 20 -7.17 -38.93 -19.47
N GLN A 21 -6.01 -39.53 -19.23
CA GLN A 21 -5.76 -40.21 -17.95
C GLN A 21 -5.76 -39.20 -16.79
N ALA A 22 -5.23 -37.99 -16.98
CA ALA A 22 -5.29 -36.95 -15.95
C ALA A 22 -6.72 -36.44 -15.71
N LYS A 23 -7.54 -36.30 -16.78
CA LYS A 23 -8.98 -35.98 -16.66
C LYS A 23 -9.69 -36.99 -15.76
N PHE A 24 -9.51 -38.29 -16.00
CA PHE A 24 -10.21 -39.35 -15.26
C PHE A 24 -9.60 -39.70 -13.90
N GLN A 25 -8.28 -39.70 -13.75
CA GLN A 25 -7.59 -40.19 -12.55
C GLN A 25 -7.33 -39.09 -11.51
N ILE A 26 -7.34 -37.82 -11.92
CA ILE A 26 -7.03 -36.69 -11.03
C ILE A 26 -8.17 -35.67 -11.01
N ILE A 27 -8.51 -35.10 -12.17
CA ILE A 27 -9.42 -33.94 -12.25
C ILE A 27 -10.84 -34.32 -11.83
N ALA A 28 -11.46 -35.30 -12.50
CA ALA A 28 -12.83 -35.74 -12.17
C ALA A 28 -12.97 -36.21 -10.71
N PRO A 29 -12.03 -36.99 -10.15
CA PRO A 29 -11.99 -37.30 -8.72
C PRO A 29 -12.01 -36.08 -7.79
N ILE A 30 -11.23 -35.04 -8.08
CA ILE A 30 -11.22 -33.79 -7.29
C ILE A 30 -12.58 -33.10 -7.43
N LEU A 31 -13.12 -32.98 -8.65
CA LEU A 31 -14.44 -32.37 -8.89
C LEU A 31 -15.55 -33.10 -8.14
N GLN A 32 -15.51 -34.43 -8.07
CA GLN A 32 -16.43 -35.24 -7.28
C GLN A 32 -16.44 -34.86 -5.80
N ASN A 33 -15.28 -34.53 -5.24
CA ASN A 33 -15.18 -34.08 -3.85
C ASN A 33 -15.59 -32.62 -3.63
N LEU A 34 -15.80 -31.88 -4.72
CA LEU A 34 -16.27 -30.49 -4.75
C LEU A 34 -17.76 -30.42 -5.12
N ASP A 35 -18.48 -31.52 -4.89
CA ASP A 35 -19.91 -31.75 -5.15
C ASP A 35 -20.35 -31.65 -6.62
N TRP A 36 -19.41 -31.81 -7.56
CA TRP A 36 -19.70 -31.98 -8.99
C TRP A 36 -19.74 -33.47 -9.35
N ASP A 37 -20.85 -33.98 -9.87
CA ASP A 37 -20.99 -35.33 -10.40
C ASP A 37 -20.34 -35.45 -11.79
N PRO A 38 -19.16 -36.09 -11.92
CA PRO A 38 -18.47 -36.23 -13.20
C PRO A 38 -19.20 -37.16 -14.18
N TYR A 39 -20.19 -37.93 -13.70
CA TYR A 39 -21.01 -38.80 -14.54
C TYR A 39 -22.39 -38.21 -14.84
N GLY A 40 -22.68 -37.06 -14.22
CA GLY A 40 -23.95 -36.36 -14.33
C GLY A 40 -23.96 -35.31 -15.44
N PRO A 41 -25.11 -34.65 -15.66
CA PRO A 41 -25.27 -33.63 -16.70
C PRO A 41 -24.60 -32.28 -16.34
N GLU A 42 -23.98 -32.17 -15.17
CA GLU A 42 -23.35 -30.93 -14.71
C GLU A 42 -21.87 -30.82 -15.06
N VAL A 43 -21.22 -31.93 -15.38
CA VAL A 43 -19.85 -31.95 -15.90
C VAL A 43 -19.92 -32.31 -17.38
N LEU A 44 -19.81 -31.29 -18.23
CA LEU A 44 -19.94 -31.43 -19.67
C LEU A 44 -18.55 -31.60 -20.29
N TYR A 45 -18.23 -32.80 -20.72
CA TYR A 45 -16.98 -33.06 -21.46
C TYR A 45 -17.08 -32.60 -22.91
N GLU A 46 -15.95 -32.13 -23.45
CA GLU A 46 -15.84 -31.70 -24.86
C GLU A 46 -16.88 -30.63 -25.24
N HIS A 47 -17.14 -29.70 -24.32
CA HIS A 47 -18.20 -28.71 -24.44
C HIS A 47 -17.88 -27.71 -25.56
N PRO A 48 -18.77 -27.49 -26.55
CA PRO A 48 -18.53 -26.55 -27.63
C PRO A 48 -18.62 -25.10 -27.12
N VAL A 49 -17.63 -24.27 -27.47
CA VAL A 49 -17.55 -22.86 -27.06
C VAL A 49 -17.37 -21.97 -28.28
N GLY A 50 -18.13 -20.87 -28.39
CA GLY A 50 -17.97 -19.89 -29.48
C GLY A 50 -18.79 -20.15 -30.76
N GLY A 51 -19.80 -21.02 -30.71
CA GLY A 51 -20.80 -21.19 -31.79
C GLY A 51 -20.26 -21.84 -33.08
N LYS A 52 -20.83 -21.47 -34.24
CA LYS A 52 -20.48 -22.03 -35.56
C LYS A 52 -19.10 -21.53 -36.02
N GLY A 53 -18.05 -22.26 -35.66
CA GLY A 53 -16.64 -21.89 -35.87
C GLY A 53 -15.82 -21.83 -34.57
N GLY A 54 -16.48 -22.06 -33.44
CA GLY A 54 -15.87 -22.16 -32.13
C GLY A 54 -15.11 -23.46 -31.89
N GLY A 55 -14.39 -23.50 -30.77
CA GLY A 55 -13.63 -24.67 -30.31
C GLY A 55 -14.43 -25.57 -29.39
N ARG A 56 -13.72 -26.47 -28.72
CA ARG A 56 -14.23 -27.27 -27.60
C ARG A 56 -13.30 -27.08 -26.41
N VAL A 57 -13.88 -27.01 -25.22
CA VAL A 57 -13.16 -27.04 -23.96
C VAL A 57 -13.33 -28.43 -23.34
N ASP A 58 -12.29 -28.94 -22.71
CA ASP A 58 -12.26 -30.31 -22.20
C ASP A 58 -13.40 -30.59 -21.21
N ILE A 59 -13.64 -29.65 -20.28
CA ILE A 59 -14.68 -29.76 -19.27
C ILE A 59 -15.34 -28.39 -19.05
N ALA A 60 -16.67 -28.36 -19.07
CA ALA A 60 -17.47 -27.24 -18.62
C ALA A 60 -18.34 -27.65 -17.43
N LEU A 61 -18.28 -26.87 -16.35
CA LEU A 61 -19.10 -27.05 -15.15
C LEU A 61 -20.39 -26.25 -15.31
N SER A 62 -21.54 -26.92 -15.23
CA SER A 62 -22.85 -26.35 -15.52
C SER A 62 -23.84 -26.59 -14.38
N SER A 63 -24.60 -25.56 -14.03
CA SER A 63 -25.68 -25.67 -13.05
C SER A 63 -26.94 -25.00 -13.60
N SER A 64 -28.07 -25.69 -13.52
CA SER A 64 -29.37 -25.20 -14.02
C SER A 64 -29.33 -24.70 -15.47
N GLY A 65 -28.55 -25.37 -16.33
CA GLY A 65 -28.41 -25.04 -17.76
C GLY A 65 -27.48 -23.87 -18.07
N ARG A 66 -26.78 -23.31 -17.06
CA ARG A 66 -25.77 -22.26 -17.22
C ARG A 66 -24.39 -22.80 -16.91
N VAL A 67 -23.43 -22.57 -17.80
CA VAL A 67 -22.01 -22.83 -17.54
C VAL A 67 -21.48 -21.80 -16.53
N VAL A 68 -20.86 -22.28 -15.45
CA VAL A 68 -20.32 -21.44 -14.36
C VAL A 68 -18.80 -21.40 -14.33
N ALA A 69 -18.13 -22.43 -14.85
CA ALA A 69 -16.68 -22.47 -14.99
C ALA A 69 -16.25 -23.36 -16.15
N LEU A 70 -15.09 -23.05 -16.72
CA LEU A 70 -14.43 -23.86 -17.75
C LEU A 70 -13.11 -24.43 -17.24
N ILE A 71 -12.79 -25.65 -17.62
CA ILE A 71 -11.52 -26.33 -17.28
C ILE A 71 -10.93 -26.90 -18.57
N GLU A 72 -9.76 -26.39 -18.95
CA GLU A 72 -8.92 -26.93 -20.01
C GLU A 72 -7.83 -27.81 -19.36
N ALA A 73 -7.75 -29.07 -19.77
CA ALA A 73 -6.80 -30.03 -19.27
C ALA A 73 -5.61 -30.18 -20.23
N LYS A 74 -4.44 -30.51 -19.68
CA LYS A 74 -3.24 -30.90 -20.43
C LYS A 74 -2.59 -32.11 -19.78
N ALA A 75 -1.74 -32.80 -20.51
CA ALA A 75 -1.01 -33.95 -19.96
C ALA A 75 -0.09 -33.50 -18.81
N PRO A 76 0.09 -34.31 -17.75
CA PRO A 76 1.06 -34.03 -16.69
C PRO A 76 2.46 -33.76 -17.25
N GLY A 77 3.10 -32.68 -16.77
CA GLY A 77 4.40 -32.22 -17.23
C GLY A 77 4.39 -31.34 -18.49
N SER A 78 3.22 -31.05 -19.07
CA SER A 78 3.10 -30.10 -20.18
C SER A 78 3.31 -28.65 -19.72
N ASP A 79 3.83 -27.81 -20.62
CA ASP A 79 3.90 -26.37 -20.39
C ASP A 79 2.53 -25.71 -20.60
N LEU A 80 1.93 -25.26 -19.51
CA LEU A 80 0.63 -24.58 -19.53
C LEU A 80 0.70 -23.18 -20.15
N SER A 81 1.86 -22.53 -20.21
CA SER A 81 1.97 -21.12 -20.61
C SER A 81 1.44 -20.85 -22.03
N SER A 82 1.67 -21.77 -22.95
CA SER A 82 1.25 -21.68 -24.35
C SER A 82 -0.28 -21.79 -24.55
N HIS A 83 -1.00 -22.36 -23.57
CA HIS A 83 -2.44 -22.63 -23.66
C HIS A 83 -3.31 -21.57 -22.97
N VAL A 84 -2.71 -20.57 -22.31
CA VAL A 84 -3.44 -19.54 -21.56
C VAL A 84 -4.37 -18.72 -22.46
N GLY A 85 -3.92 -18.35 -23.66
CA GLY A 85 -4.73 -17.56 -24.59
C GLY A 85 -6.00 -18.29 -25.04
N GLN A 86 -5.91 -19.61 -25.25
CA GLN A 86 -7.03 -20.44 -25.69
C GLN A 86 -8.12 -20.51 -24.62
N VAL A 87 -7.76 -20.90 -23.39
CA VAL A 87 -8.74 -21.04 -22.30
C VAL A 87 -9.39 -19.69 -21.94
N LEU A 88 -8.63 -18.59 -21.95
CA LEU A 88 -9.17 -17.25 -21.71
C LEU A 88 -10.12 -16.82 -22.83
N GLY A 89 -9.79 -17.15 -24.09
CA GLY A 89 -10.66 -16.90 -25.23
C GLY A 89 -11.99 -17.64 -25.11
N TYR A 90 -11.95 -18.95 -24.83
CA TYR A 90 -13.15 -19.75 -24.60
C TYR A 90 -13.98 -19.18 -23.45
N ALA A 91 -13.35 -18.91 -22.31
CA ALA A 91 -14.04 -18.41 -21.14
C ALA A 91 -14.68 -17.03 -21.37
N PHE A 92 -14.01 -16.16 -22.13
CA PHE A 92 -14.57 -14.86 -22.51
C PHE A 92 -15.79 -15.00 -23.44
N HIS A 93 -15.72 -15.91 -24.43
CA HIS A 93 -16.85 -16.18 -25.33
C HIS A 93 -18.06 -16.80 -24.62
N GLU A 94 -17.81 -17.72 -23.68
CA GLU A 94 -18.87 -18.38 -22.91
C GLU A 94 -19.45 -17.45 -21.81
N GLY A 95 -18.71 -16.41 -21.43
CA GLY A 95 -19.13 -15.47 -20.39
C GLY A 95 -19.06 -16.04 -18.98
N VAL A 96 -18.14 -16.98 -18.73
CA VAL A 96 -17.89 -17.53 -17.39
C VAL A 96 -17.01 -16.60 -16.56
N ASP A 97 -17.19 -16.64 -15.24
CA ASP A 97 -16.46 -15.75 -14.33
C ASP A 97 -15.14 -16.36 -13.84
N ILE A 98 -14.99 -17.69 -13.90
CA ILE A 98 -13.75 -18.41 -13.58
C ILE A 98 -13.43 -19.41 -14.70
N CYS A 99 -12.15 -19.48 -15.09
CA CYS A 99 -11.65 -20.59 -15.90
C CYS A 99 -10.34 -21.14 -15.34
N VAL A 100 -10.09 -22.41 -15.67
CA VAL A 100 -8.99 -23.20 -15.13
C VAL A 100 -8.19 -23.79 -16.29
N LEU A 101 -6.88 -23.72 -16.18
CA LEU A 101 -5.96 -24.48 -17.01
C LEU A 101 -5.17 -25.42 -16.10
N THR A 102 -5.21 -26.73 -16.37
CA THR A 102 -4.68 -27.71 -15.40
C THR A 102 -4.01 -28.91 -16.06
N THR A 103 -3.00 -29.45 -15.39
CA THR A 103 -2.44 -30.78 -15.69
C THR A 103 -2.98 -31.88 -14.76
N GLY A 104 -3.93 -31.54 -13.90
CA GLY A 104 -4.33 -32.33 -12.73
C GLY A 104 -3.40 -32.12 -11.53
N LEU A 105 -2.08 -32.00 -11.74
CA LEU A 105 -1.12 -31.73 -10.66
C LEU A 105 -0.89 -30.24 -10.41
N GLU A 106 -0.99 -29.42 -11.44
CA GLU A 106 -0.90 -27.97 -11.35
C GLU A 106 -2.17 -27.35 -11.92
N TRP A 107 -2.80 -26.44 -11.19
CA TRP A 107 -4.05 -25.77 -11.56
C TRP A 107 -3.84 -24.27 -11.57
N TRP A 108 -4.02 -23.64 -12.73
CA TRP A 108 -3.95 -22.20 -12.88
C TRP A 108 -5.35 -21.64 -13.02
N LEU A 109 -5.76 -20.81 -12.07
CA LEU A 109 -7.11 -20.27 -12.01
C LEU A 109 -7.11 -18.80 -12.42
N TYR A 110 -8.06 -18.44 -13.28
CA TYR A 110 -8.14 -17.13 -13.93
C TYR A 110 -9.51 -16.49 -13.77
N LEU A 111 -9.50 -15.16 -13.74
CA LEU A 111 -10.66 -14.30 -13.93
C LEU A 111 -10.65 -13.76 -15.38
N PRO A 112 -11.28 -14.45 -16.35
CA PRO A 112 -11.11 -14.16 -17.78
C PRO A 112 -11.60 -12.78 -18.20
N ARG A 113 -12.59 -12.24 -17.47
CA ARG A 113 -13.26 -10.95 -17.75
C ARG A 113 -12.55 -9.75 -17.15
N GLU A 114 -11.53 -9.96 -16.31
CA GLU A 114 -10.76 -8.88 -15.71
C GLU A 114 -9.77 -8.27 -16.72
N SER A 115 -9.47 -6.98 -16.55
CA SER A 115 -8.52 -6.27 -17.39
C SER A 115 -7.06 -6.64 -17.09
N GLY A 116 -6.16 -6.30 -18.02
CA GLY A 116 -4.73 -6.54 -17.90
C GLY A 116 -4.24 -7.73 -18.72
N PRO A 117 -2.92 -7.97 -18.74
CA PRO A 117 -2.31 -9.13 -19.39
C PRO A 117 -2.76 -10.44 -18.72
N PRO A 118 -2.68 -11.58 -19.42
CA PRO A 118 -3.09 -12.88 -18.87
C PRO A 118 -2.46 -13.22 -17.51
N SER A 119 -1.20 -12.83 -17.29
CA SER A 119 -0.50 -13.01 -16.01
C SER A 119 -1.18 -12.30 -14.83
N GLU A 120 -1.78 -11.14 -15.06
CA GLU A 120 -2.51 -10.38 -14.04
C GLU A 120 -3.95 -10.86 -13.85
N ARG A 121 -4.50 -11.62 -14.79
CA ARG A 121 -5.83 -12.26 -14.66
C ARG A 121 -5.77 -13.57 -13.89
N ARG A 122 -4.58 -14.17 -13.74
CA ARG A 122 -4.37 -15.35 -12.90
C ARG A 122 -4.42 -14.93 -11.44
N PHE A 123 -5.32 -15.54 -10.67
CA PHE A 123 -5.47 -15.20 -9.25
C PHE A 123 -4.96 -16.29 -8.30
N ALA A 124 -4.83 -17.53 -8.79
CA ALA A 124 -4.28 -18.63 -8.00
C ALA A 124 -3.51 -19.64 -8.87
N VAL A 125 -2.51 -20.27 -8.26
CA VAL A 125 -1.82 -21.45 -8.77
C VAL A 125 -1.83 -22.48 -7.64
N LEU A 126 -2.45 -23.64 -7.88
CA LEU A 126 -2.51 -24.73 -6.93
C LEU A 126 -1.61 -25.86 -7.43
N ASN A 127 -0.55 -26.16 -6.69
CA ASN A 127 0.36 -27.24 -6.98
C ASN A 127 0.07 -28.41 -6.04
N VAL A 128 -0.71 -29.37 -6.54
CA VAL A 128 -1.12 -30.57 -5.80
C VAL A 128 0.09 -31.34 -5.26
N ALA A 129 1.24 -31.30 -5.93
CA ALA A 129 2.44 -32.01 -5.49
C ALA A 129 3.26 -31.27 -4.41
N LYS A 130 3.20 -29.93 -4.35
CA LYS A 130 4.12 -29.11 -3.53
C LYS A 130 3.45 -28.33 -2.41
N ASP A 131 2.21 -27.89 -2.60
CA ASP A 131 1.57 -26.98 -1.66
C ASP A 131 1.12 -27.73 -0.39
N PRO A 132 0.95 -27.07 0.76
CA PRO A 132 0.35 -27.68 1.94
C PRO A 132 -1.06 -28.23 1.65
N VAL A 133 -1.40 -29.40 2.20
CA VAL A 133 -2.71 -30.03 1.91
C VAL A 133 -3.84 -29.15 2.42
N GLU A 134 -3.68 -28.55 3.60
CA GLU A 134 -4.66 -27.67 4.23
C GLU A 134 -4.97 -26.47 3.34
N GLN A 135 -3.95 -25.85 2.75
CA GLN A 135 -4.11 -24.74 1.81
C GLN A 135 -4.85 -25.18 0.54
N LEU A 136 -4.50 -26.36 -0.01
CA LEU A 136 -5.19 -26.91 -1.18
C LEU A 136 -6.67 -27.18 -0.90
N LEU A 137 -6.99 -27.73 0.27
CA LEU A 137 -8.38 -27.96 0.67
C LEU A 137 -9.17 -26.66 0.69
N GLU A 138 -8.64 -25.63 1.35
CA GLU A 138 -9.27 -24.31 1.42
C GLU A 138 -9.46 -23.69 0.05
N ASP A 139 -8.45 -23.75 -0.81
CA ASP A 139 -8.50 -23.11 -2.13
C ASP A 139 -9.39 -23.86 -3.13
N PHE A 140 -9.31 -25.19 -3.17
CA PHE A 140 -10.20 -26.00 -4.02
C PHE A 140 -11.67 -25.77 -3.63
N GLU A 141 -11.97 -25.80 -2.33
CA GLU A 141 -13.32 -25.54 -1.84
C GLU A 141 -13.76 -24.12 -2.18
N ALA A 142 -12.92 -23.12 -1.88
CA ALA A 142 -13.26 -21.73 -2.04
C ALA A 142 -13.46 -21.27 -3.49
N PHE A 143 -12.77 -21.89 -4.45
CA PHE A 143 -12.78 -21.45 -5.84
C PHE A 143 -13.49 -22.39 -6.81
N LEU A 144 -13.61 -23.69 -6.49
CA LEU A 144 -14.12 -24.69 -7.42
C LEU A 144 -15.28 -25.54 -6.86
N SER A 145 -15.66 -25.39 -5.59
CA SER A 145 -16.86 -26.08 -5.09
C SER A 145 -18.12 -25.59 -5.78
N LYS A 146 -19.05 -26.51 -6.00
CA LYS A 146 -20.31 -26.24 -6.68
C LYS A 146 -21.08 -25.11 -6.00
N GLU A 147 -21.15 -25.12 -4.67
CA GLU A 147 -21.81 -24.09 -3.89
C GLU A 147 -21.17 -22.71 -4.12
N MET A 148 -19.84 -22.63 -4.11
CA MET A 148 -19.10 -21.37 -4.26
C MET A 148 -19.19 -20.79 -5.66
N LEU A 149 -19.13 -21.63 -6.70
CA LEU A 149 -19.28 -21.23 -8.10
C LEU A 149 -20.71 -20.78 -8.40
N VAL A 150 -21.73 -21.56 -8.01
CA VAL A 150 -23.14 -21.25 -8.30
C VAL A 150 -23.62 -20.00 -7.57
N SER A 151 -23.16 -19.78 -6.33
CA SER A 151 -23.51 -18.58 -5.55
C SER A 151 -22.74 -17.32 -5.98
N GLY A 152 -21.76 -17.42 -6.88
CA GLY A 152 -20.88 -16.32 -7.29
C GLY A 152 -19.90 -15.87 -6.19
N ARG A 153 -19.80 -16.61 -5.08
CA ARG A 153 -18.85 -16.30 -3.99
C ARG A 153 -17.41 -16.61 -4.39
N ALA A 154 -17.20 -17.63 -5.23
CA ALA A 154 -15.89 -17.96 -5.79
C ALA A 154 -15.30 -16.76 -6.55
N GLU A 155 -16.08 -16.13 -7.44
CA GLU A 155 -15.65 -14.94 -8.20
C GLU A 155 -15.29 -13.78 -7.26
N LYS A 156 -16.16 -13.47 -6.28
CA LYS A 156 -15.91 -12.39 -5.31
C LYS A 156 -14.60 -12.61 -4.54
N ARG A 157 -14.36 -13.84 -4.08
CA ARG A 157 -13.13 -14.19 -3.37
C ARG A 157 -11.91 -14.14 -4.31
N ALA A 158 -12.02 -14.68 -5.52
CA ALA A 158 -10.96 -14.63 -6.52
C ALA A 158 -10.54 -13.19 -6.84
N LYS A 159 -11.52 -12.27 -6.96
CA LYS A 159 -11.25 -10.83 -7.15
C LYS A 159 -10.51 -10.21 -5.98
N ALA A 160 -10.88 -10.56 -4.74
CA ALA A 160 -10.19 -10.08 -3.55
C ALA A 160 -8.74 -10.60 -3.48
N VAL A 161 -8.52 -11.89 -3.76
CA VAL A 161 -7.18 -12.50 -3.80
C VAL A 161 -6.32 -11.87 -4.89
N ARG A 162 -6.86 -11.70 -6.10
CA ARG A 162 -6.15 -11.03 -7.19
C ARG A 162 -5.74 -9.61 -6.81
N LYS A 163 -6.67 -8.82 -6.26
CA LYS A 163 -6.38 -7.44 -5.84
C LYS A 163 -5.25 -7.40 -4.80
N ALA A 164 -5.34 -8.22 -3.76
CA ALA A 164 -4.31 -8.32 -2.74
C ALA A 164 -2.95 -8.75 -3.31
N GLY A 165 -2.95 -9.70 -4.26
CA GLY A 165 -1.75 -10.16 -4.96
C GLY A 165 -1.08 -9.06 -5.80
N LEU A 166 -1.87 -8.28 -6.55
CA LEU A 166 -1.37 -7.14 -7.34
C LEU A 166 -0.81 -6.04 -6.44
N GLU A 167 -1.50 -5.71 -5.34
CA GLU A 167 -1.02 -4.74 -4.34
C GLU A 167 0.30 -5.21 -3.70
N ALA A 168 0.38 -6.48 -3.28
CA ALA A 168 1.59 -7.06 -2.73
C ALA A 168 2.75 -7.07 -3.73
N ALA A 169 2.49 -7.42 -5.00
CA ALA A 169 3.51 -7.39 -6.06
C ALA A 169 4.05 -5.97 -6.29
N GLN A 170 3.17 -4.97 -6.33
CA GLN A 170 3.57 -3.57 -6.45
C GLN A 170 4.38 -3.11 -5.24
N LEU A 171 3.96 -3.43 -4.02
CA LEU A 171 4.70 -3.10 -2.80
C LEU A 171 6.08 -3.76 -2.77
N ASN A 172 6.17 -5.05 -3.11
CA ASN A 172 7.43 -5.79 -3.14
C ASN A 172 8.41 -5.24 -4.18
N LYS A 173 7.90 -4.64 -5.25
CA LYS A 173 8.72 -3.96 -6.26
C LYS A 173 9.18 -2.57 -5.80
N GLU A 174 8.26 -1.75 -5.30
CA GLU A 174 8.53 -0.34 -5.03
C GLU A 174 9.24 -0.11 -3.69
N ILE A 175 8.94 -0.88 -2.63
CA ILE A 175 9.55 -0.69 -1.31
C ILE A 175 11.07 -0.78 -1.36
N PRO A 176 11.69 -1.83 -1.96
CA PRO A 176 13.15 -1.90 -2.07
C PRO A 176 13.75 -0.77 -2.90
N SER A 177 13.05 -0.35 -3.98
CA SER A 177 13.51 0.74 -4.83
C SER A 177 13.51 2.07 -4.09
N ILE A 178 12.42 2.38 -3.39
CA ILE A 178 12.28 3.59 -2.56
C ILE A 178 13.33 3.58 -1.46
N TRP A 179 13.49 2.45 -0.74
CA TRP A 179 14.50 2.31 0.31
C TRP A 179 15.91 2.57 -0.22
N SER A 180 16.26 1.96 -1.35
CA SER A 180 17.58 2.16 -1.98
C SER A 180 17.82 3.62 -2.34
N ARG A 181 16.82 4.31 -2.92
CA ARG A 181 16.92 5.75 -3.22
C ARG A 181 17.11 6.60 -1.97
N MET A 182 16.34 6.32 -0.91
CA MET A 182 16.49 7.04 0.37
C MET A 182 17.91 6.94 0.94
N GLN A 183 18.57 5.79 0.77
CA GLN A 183 19.97 5.61 1.17
C GLN A 183 20.94 6.35 0.25
N THR A 184 20.80 6.21 -1.07
CA THR A 184 21.75 6.78 -2.04
C THR A 184 21.68 8.30 -2.11
N GLU A 185 20.47 8.86 -2.06
CA GLU A 185 20.22 10.30 -2.13
C GLU A 185 20.36 11.01 -0.77
N ALA A 186 20.63 10.24 0.29
CA ALA A 186 20.76 10.74 1.65
C ALA A 186 19.55 11.58 2.10
N ASP A 187 18.38 10.93 2.08
CA ASP A 187 17.11 11.51 2.50
C ASP A 187 17.25 12.25 3.85
N GLU A 188 16.82 13.53 3.90
CA GLU A 188 17.08 14.39 5.04
C GLU A 188 16.37 13.93 6.32
N GLU A 189 15.16 13.37 6.21
CA GLU A 189 14.42 12.83 7.35
C GLU A 189 15.15 11.59 7.92
N LEU A 190 15.70 10.75 7.05
CA LEU A 190 16.45 9.56 7.44
C LEU A 190 17.79 9.93 8.10
N VAL A 191 18.49 10.94 7.57
CA VAL A 191 19.73 11.48 8.15
C VAL A 191 19.44 12.06 9.54
N GLU A 192 18.41 12.89 9.67
CA GLU A 192 18.04 13.49 10.96
C GLU A 192 17.64 12.42 11.99
N LEU A 193 16.85 11.42 11.57
CA LEU A 193 16.45 10.31 12.41
C LEU A 193 17.66 9.55 12.95
N LEU A 194 18.61 9.18 12.09
CA LEU A 194 19.83 8.48 12.49
C LEU A 194 20.71 9.35 13.39
N SER A 195 20.94 10.61 13.04
CA SER A 195 21.69 11.55 13.88
C SER A 195 21.10 11.64 15.28
N LYS A 196 19.77 11.72 15.38
CA LYS A 196 19.05 11.76 16.66
C LYS A 196 19.24 10.47 17.46
N ARG A 197 19.06 9.29 16.85
CA ARG A 197 19.23 7.99 17.54
C ARG A 197 20.65 7.76 18.02
N VAL A 198 21.66 8.21 17.24
CA VAL A 198 23.07 8.14 17.66
C VAL A 198 23.31 9.05 18.86
N TYR A 199 22.79 10.28 18.84
CA TYR A 199 22.92 11.20 19.97
C TYR A 199 22.21 10.69 21.23
N GLU A 200 20.98 10.16 21.11
CA GLU A 200 20.25 9.58 22.25
C GLU A 200 21.01 8.40 22.89
N LYS A 201 21.71 7.59 22.08
CA LYS A 201 22.44 6.42 22.56
C LYS A 201 23.82 6.75 23.11
N LEU A 202 24.54 7.71 22.51
CA LEU A 202 25.96 7.96 22.80
C LEU A 202 26.24 9.34 23.38
N SER A 203 25.26 10.25 23.42
CA SER A 203 25.45 11.68 23.70
C SER A 203 26.45 12.38 22.76
N LEU A 204 26.74 11.78 21.60
CA LEU A 204 27.62 12.31 20.57
C LEU A 204 26.82 12.72 19.33
N ARG A 205 27.15 13.87 18.73
CA ARG A 205 26.51 14.35 17.50
C ARG A 205 27.32 13.89 16.28
N PRO A 206 26.83 12.92 15.48
CA PRO A 206 27.52 12.55 14.24
C PRO A 206 27.38 13.68 13.21
N THR A 207 28.39 13.85 12.37
CA THR A 207 28.32 14.78 11.24
C THR A 207 27.43 14.22 10.12
N LYS A 208 26.83 15.10 9.29
CA LYS A 208 26.03 14.68 8.12
C LYS A 208 26.80 13.70 7.21
N PRO A 209 28.09 13.95 6.86
CA PRO A 209 28.89 12.98 6.10
C PRO A 209 29.04 11.61 6.75
N GLN A 210 29.16 11.52 8.08
CA GLN A 210 29.26 10.23 8.78
C GLN A 210 27.97 9.42 8.70
N VAL A 211 26.82 10.08 8.82
CA VAL A 211 25.51 9.43 8.68
C VAL A 211 25.24 9.02 7.24
N ILE A 212 25.62 9.85 6.26
CA ILE A 212 25.51 9.52 4.83
C ILE A 212 26.37 8.30 4.49
N ALA A 213 27.63 8.28 4.93
CA ALA A 213 28.52 7.15 4.71
C ALA A 213 27.94 5.85 5.30
N ALA A 214 27.41 5.92 6.53
CA ALA A 214 26.76 4.78 7.17
C ALA A 214 25.51 4.30 6.41
N LEU A 215 24.68 5.21 5.90
CA LEU A 215 23.50 4.89 5.11
C LEU A 215 23.84 4.20 3.78
N GLN A 216 24.92 4.65 3.15
CA GLN A 216 25.40 4.13 1.87
C GLN A 216 26.31 2.89 2.02
N GLY A 217 26.54 2.41 3.25
CA GLY A 217 27.46 1.29 3.52
C GLY A 217 28.93 1.60 3.20
N SER A 218 29.30 2.87 3.15
CA SER A 218 30.66 3.35 2.87
C SER A 218 31.46 3.54 4.16
N PRO A 219 32.81 3.54 4.10
CA PRO A 219 33.65 3.81 5.28
C PRO A 219 33.28 5.15 5.93
N ILE A 220 33.03 5.14 7.24
CA ILE A 220 32.66 6.34 7.98
C ILE A 220 33.90 7.27 8.03
N PRO A 221 33.81 8.51 7.51
CA PRO A 221 34.93 9.43 7.53
C PRO A 221 35.29 9.79 8.99
N PRO A 222 36.60 10.00 9.28
CA PRO A 222 37.02 10.51 10.58
C PRO A 222 36.30 11.82 10.86
N ALA A 223 35.92 12.05 12.13
CA ALA A 223 35.38 13.34 12.53
C ALA A 223 36.43 14.40 12.17
N GLY A 224 36.10 15.27 11.21
CA GLY A 224 37.01 16.33 10.80
C GLY A 224 37.47 17.12 12.03
N ILE A 225 38.77 17.37 12.13
CA ILE A 225 39.33 18.27 13.12
C ILE A 225 38.56 19.61 13.00
N PRO A 226 38.02 20.18 14.09
CA PRO A 226 37.49 21.53 14.04
C PRO A 226 38.67 22.44 13.65
N ALA A 227 38.58 23.14 12.51
CA ALA A 227 39.52 24.21 12.24
C ALA A 227 39.47 25.20 13.42
N ASP A 228 40.64 25.52 14.00
CA ASP A 228 40.73 26.38 15.17
C ASP A 228 39.95 27.69 14.93
N PRO A 229 39.23 28.21 15.95
CA PRO A 229 38.64 29.53 15.86
C PRO A 229 39.79 30.56 15.75
N PRO A 230 39.73 31.56 14.86
CA PRO A 230 40.75 32.60 14.81
C PRO A 230 40.81 33.35 16.15
N GLU A 231 42.02 33.47 16.68
CA GLU A 231 42.36 34.10 17.95
C GLU A 231 41.96 35.58 17.96
N ALA A 232 41.25 36.03 19.01
CA ALA A 232 40.75 37.41 19.13
C ALA A 232 41.71 38.29 19.96
N PRO A 233 41.89 39.59 19.64
CA PRO A 233 42.70 40.52 20.44
C PRO A 233 42.02 40.87 21.80
N PRO A 234 42.77 41.39 22.79
CA PRO A 234 42.28 41.54 24.16
C PRO A 234 41.28 42.70 24.30
N ALA A 235 40.27 42.50 25.14
CA ALA A 235 39.15 43.42 25.34
C ALA A 235 39.43 44.51 26.41
N PRO A 236 38.92 45.75 26.26
CA PRO A 236 38.87 46.76 27.33
C PRO A 236 37.70 46.52 28.31
N PRO A 237 37.71 47.11 29.52
CA PRO A 237 36.88 46.66 30.63
C PRO A 237 35.52 47.37 30.73
N GLY A 238 34.47 46.55 30.91
CA GLY A 238 33.34 46.83 31.81
C GLY A 238 32.03 47.37 31.22
N GLU A 239 31.04 46.50 30.97
CA GLU A 239 29.75 46.42 31.67
C GLU A 239 28.82 45.36 31.03
N LYS A 240 28.07 44.63 31.86
CA LYS A 240 27.39 43.37 31.53
C LYS A 240 26.15 43.57 30.63
N GLN A 241 26.05 42.85 29.51
CA GLN A 241 24.79 42.44 28.84
C GLN A 241 24.99 41.20 27.92
N PRO A 242 23.92 40.42 27.62
CA PRO A 242 23.96 38.98 27.36
C PRO A 242 24.41 38.55 25.95
N GLY A 243 24.96 37.33 25.88
CA GLY A 243 25.67 36.77 24.73
C GLY A 243 24.89 36.74 23.42
N ILE A 244 25.54 37.25 22.36
CA ILE A 244 25.03 37.27 20.99
C ILE A 244 25.27 35.91 20.33
N ARG A 245 24.16 35.22 20.01
CA ARG A 245 24.07 34.05 19.11
C ARG A 245 24.65 34.37 17.73
N ARG A 246 25.53 33.52 17.18
CA ARG A 246 25.91 33.57 15.76
C ARG A 246 24.75 33.11 14.87
N LYS A 247 24.51 33.87 13.78
CA LYS A 247 23.27 33.93 13.00
C LYS A 247 22.96 32.64 12.20
N PRO A 248 21.72 32.13 12.23
CA PRO A 248 21.22 31.18 11.23
C PRO A 248 21.09 31.86 9.87
N ARG A 249 21.26 31.10 8.77
CA ARG A 249 20.84 31.53 7.43
C ARG A 249 19.37 31.99 7.54
N PRO A 250 18.98 33.16 7.01
CA PRO A 250 17.66 33.69 7.25
C PRO A 250 16.62 32.79 6.58
N SER A 251 15.85 32.04 7.37
CA SER A 251 14.46 31.80 6.99
C SER A 251 13.88 33.20 6.87
N VAL A 252 13.68 33.71 5.65
CA VAL A 252 13.09 35.03 5.48
C VAL A 252 11.80 35.02 6.28
N LYS A 253 11.71 35.93 7.24
CA LYS A 253 10.54 35.99 8.11
C LYS A 253 9.42 36.62 7.31
N PRO A 254 8.22 36.04 7.35
CA PRO A 254 7.08 36.70 6.74
C PRO A 254 6.80 37.98 7.50
N THR A 255 6.33 39.00 6.79
CA THR A 255 5.88 40.26 7.37
C THR A 255 4.36 40.38 7.36
N ALA A 256 3.69 39.63 6.50
CA ALA A 256 2.25 39.47 6.51
C ALA A 256 1.84 38.13 5.86
N ILE A 257 0.60 37.72 6.12
CA ILE A 257 -0.11 36.77 5.26
C ILE A 257 -1.31 37.46 4.64
N GLU A 258 -1.72 37.00 3.45
CA GLU A 258 -2.98 37.36 2.82
C GLU A 258 -3.76 36.07 2.58
N LEU A 259 -5.00 36.03 3.05
CA LEU A 259 -5.91 34.91 2.88
C LEU A 259 -7.33 35.48 2.76
N TRP A 260 -8.09 35.04 1.75
CA TRP A 260 -9.45 35.53 1.46
C TRP A 260 -9.58 37.06 1.36
N GLY A 261 -8.55 37.72 0.83
CA GLY A 261 -8.52 39.19 0.68
C GLY A 261 -8.17 39.95 1.97
N GLU A 262 -7.96 39.25 3.08
CA GLU A 262 -7.55 39.85 4.36
C GLU A 262 -6.03 39.76 4.55
N ARG A 263 -5.38 40.92 4.64
CA ARG A 263 -3.97 41.01 5.00
C ARG A 263 -3.82 41.10 6.51
N ARG A 264 -3.05 40.19 7.11
CA ARG A 264 -2.71 40.19 8.54
C ARG A 264 -1.19 40.28 8.72
N PRO A 265 -0.68 41.23 9.51
CA PRO A 265 0.75 41.32 9.80
C PRO A 265 1.18 40.14 10.68
N VAL A 266 2.36 39.58 10.41
CA VAL A 266 2.91 38.45 11.17
C VAL A 266 4.40 38.64 11.41
N SER A 267 4.90 38.08 12.51
CA SER A 267 6.28 38.23 12.95
C SER A 267 7.16 36.98 12.73
N SER A 268 6.53 35.85 12.38
CA SER A 268 7.19 34.57 12.13
C SER A 268 6.27 33.60 11.37
N HIS A 269 6.84 32.52 10.83
CA HIS A 269 6.08 31.42 10.23
C HIS A 269 5.09 30.76 11.20
N LYS A 270 5.45 30.66 12.48
CA LYS A 270 4.56 30.15 13.53
C LYS A 270 3.37 31.07 13.77
N ASP A 271 3.62 32.38 13.74
CA ASP A 271 2.60 33.43 13.86
C ASP A 271 1.65 33.44 12.65
N GLY A 272 2.21 33.29 11.44
CA GLY A 272 1.44 33.07 10.21
C GLY A 272 0.53 31.87 10.28
N PHE A 273 1.04 30.72 10.73
CA PHE A 273 0.20 29.52 10.90
C PHE A 273 -0.92 29.72 11.91
N LYS A 274 -0.66 30.34 13.07
CA LYS A 274 -1.69 30.67 14.06
C LYS A 274 -2.78 31.57 13.47
N THR A 275 -2.37 32.58 12.72
CA THR A 275 -3.28 33.52 12.06
C THR A 275 -4.20 32.81 11.06
N VAL A 276 -3.67 31.83 10.30
CA VAL A 276 -4.51 31.00 9.42
C VAL A 276 -5.53 30.18 10.22
N LEU A 277 -5.14 29.62 11.37
CA LEU A 277 -6.07 28.88 12.24
C LEU A 277 -7.17 29.77 12.81
N ASP A 278 -6.85 31.02 13.17
CA ASP A 278 -7.83 32.01 13.62
C ASP A 278 -8.83 32.34 12.51
N LEU A 279 -8.35 32.63 11.29
CA LEU A 279 -9.22 32.91 10.14
C LEU A 279 -10.11 31.71 9.79
N LEU A 280 -9.55 30.49 9.81
CA LEU A 280 -10.33 29.26 9.61
C LEU A 280 -11.43 29.12 10.66
N TRP A 281 -11.11 29.35 11.94
CA TRP A 281 -12.10 29.31 13.02
C TRP A 281 -13.17 30.38 12.84
N GLU A 282 -12.80 31.64 12.57
CA GLU A 282 -13.75 32.74 12.35
C GLU A 282 -14.74 32.43 11.22
N ARG A 283 -14.29 31.77 10.17
CA ARG A 283 -15.11 31.46 9.00
C ARG A 283 -15.95 30.19 9.12
N HIS A 284 -15.46 29.16 9.82
CA HIS A 284 -16.06 27.83 9.84
C HIS A 284 -16.51 27.36 11.23
N ARG A 285 -16.49 28.20 12.28
CA ARG A 285 -16.91 27.79 13.63
C ARG A 285 -18.38 27.35 13.72
N ASP A 286 -19.23 27.89 12.85
CA ASP A 286 -20.66 27.58 12.78
C ASP A 286 -20.95 26.43 11.80
N ASP A 287 -19.93 26.02 11.05
CA ASP A 287 -19.90 24.83 10.19
C ASP A 287 -19.11 23.70 10.90
N ASP A 288 -19.19 22.47 10.41
CA ASP A 288 -18.55 21.30 11.03
C ASP A 288 -17.01 21.43 11.12
N PHE A 289 -16.54 22.06 12.21
CA PHE A 289 -15.12 22.31 12.47
C PHE A 289 -14.38 21.03 12.93
N ASP A 290 -15.08 19.91 13.17
CA ASP A 290 -14.44 18.65 13.56
C ASP A 290 -13.55 18.08 12.45
N ARG A 291 -13.69 18.57 11.21
CA ARG A 291 -12.78 18.26 10.10
C ARG A 291 -11.30 18.47 10.42
N VAL A 292 -10.96 19.42 11.31
CA VAL A 292 -9.56 19.61 11.74
C VAL A 292 -8.99 18.38 12.44
N LEU A 293 -9.84 17.58 13.09
CA LEU A 293 -9.45 16.38 13.84
C LEU A 293 -9.12 15.20 12.92
N GLU A 294 -9.55 15.24 11.66
CA GLU A 294 -9.23 14.23 10.65
C GLU A 294 -7.74 14.28 10.26
N PHE A 295 -7.08 15.42 10.47
CA PHE A 295 -5.65 15.61 10.17
C PHE A 295 -4.76 14.97 11.23
N LYS A 296 -4.43 13.70 11.00
CA LYS A 296 -3.55 12.93 11.87
C LYS A 296 -2.10 13.02 11.41
N GLY A 297 -1.22 13.48 12.30
CA GLY A 297 0.22 13.29 12.16
C GLY A 297 0.59 11.83 12.46
N ARG A 298 1.81 11.43 12.07
CA ARG A 298 2.27 10.02 12.10
C ARG A 298 2.24 9.35 13.49
N LYS A 299 2.39 10.12 14.57
CA LYS A 299 2.38 9.62 15.96
C LYS A 299 1.39 10.37 16.86
N PHE A 300 1.15 11.65 16.58
CA PHE A 300 0.19 12.50 17.29
C PHE A 300 -0.64 13.25 16.25
N PRO A 301 -1.94 13.46 16.50
CA PRO A 301 -2.78 14.29 15.64
C PRO A 301 -2.29 15.74 15.63
N PHE A 302 -2.62 16.46 14.57
CA PHE A 302 -2.27 17.88 14.46
C PHE A 302 -3.25 18.80 15.18
N ALA A 303 -4.49 18.33 15.39
CA ALA A 303 -5.50 18.98 16.20
C ALA A 303 -6.15 17.95 17.17
N ALA A 304 -6.57 18.40 18.35
CA ALA A 304 -7.26 17.57 19.33
C ALA A 304 -8.31 18.38 20.10
N ARG A 305 -9.25 17.70 20.77
CA ARG A 305 -10.26 18.31 21.66
C ARG A 305 -9.76 18.56 23.10
N HIS A 306 -8.51 18.21 23.38
CA HIS A 306 -7.86 18.47 24.67
C HIS A 306 -6.35 18.71 24.45
N PRO A 307 -5.68 19.49 25.33
CA PRO A 307 -4.27 19.83 25.19
C PRO A 307 -3.39 18.61 24.94
N GLY A 308 -3.43 17.59 25.82
CA GLY A 308 -2.59 16.39 25.74
C GLY A 308 -2.77 15.51 24.49
N GLY A 309 -3.73 15.82 23.62
CA GLY A 309 -3.92 15.08 22.38
C GLY A 309 -2.87 15.41 21.31
N VAL A 310 -2.18 16.55 21.41
CA VAL A 310 -1.13 16.95 20.47
C VAL A 310 0.28 16.69 21.01
N LYS A 311 1.28 16.59 20.11
CA LYS A 311 2.66 16.09 20.36
C LYS A 311 3.41 16.71 21.55
N TYR A 312 3.04 17.92 22.00
CA TYR A 312 3.62 18.61 23.16
C TYR A 312 2.55 19.30 24.03
N GLY A 313 1.32 18.81 23.93
CA GLY A 313 0.15 19.38 24.60
C GLY A 313 0.27 19.43 26.12
N ASP A 314 0.72 18.35 26.72
CA ASP A 314 0.92 18.23 28.18
C ASP A 314 2.00 19.19 28.71
N ALA A 315 2.91 19.63 27.84
CA ALA A 315 3.91 20.65 28.16
C ALA A 315 3.39 22.09 27.97
N GLY A 316 2.08 22.27 27.72
CA GLY A 316 1.45 23.55 27.45
C GLY A 316 1.77 24.14 26.07
N GLN A 317 2.34 23.34 25.16
CA GLN A 317 2.81 23.84 23.87
C GLN A 317 1.83 23.49 22.76
N TYR A 318 0.73 24.23 22.72
CA TYR A 318 -0.32 24.16 21.71
C TYR A 318 -0.78 25.56 21.31
N TYR A 319 -1.68 25.64 20.33
CA TYR A 319 -2.43 26.86 20.05
C TYR A 319 -3.92 26.55 20.05
N GLU A 320 -4.71 27.43 20.65
CA GLU A 320 -6.16 27.33 20.69
C GLU A 320 -6.74 28.63 20.13
N PRO A 321 -7.30 28.63 18.91
CA PRO A 321 -7.95 29.79 18.33
C PRO A 321 -9.15 30.20 19.20
N SER A 322 -9.16 31.43 19.74
CA SER A 322 -10.30 32.05 20.43
C SER A 322 -11.04 31.17 21.47
N ASN A 323 -10.31 30.33 22.23
CA ASN A 323 -10.89 29.37 23.19
C ASN A 323 -11.92 28.41 22.54
N SER A 324 -11.65 27.99 21.30
CA SER A 324 -12.53 27.14 20.48
C SER A 324 -12.73 25.72 21.01
N GLY A 325 -11.93 25.27 21.99
CA GLY A 325 -11.87 23.86 22.38
C GLY A 325 -11.13 22.96 21.40
N TYR A 326 -10.41 23.54 20.42
CA TYR A 326 -9.54 22.83 19.49
C TYR A 326 -8.08 23.24 19.69
N PHE A 327 -7.24 22.25 19.95
CA PHE A 327 -5.84 22.43 20.32
C PHE A 327 -4.93 21.97 19.18
N PHE A 328 -4.08 22.86 18.67
CA PHE A 328 -3.26 22.61 17.48
C PHE A 328 -1.76 22.51 17.80
N ASP A 329 -1.08 21.56 17.14
CA ASP A 329 0.38 21.46 17.16
C ASP A 329 1.03 22.51 16.25
N THR A 330 1.66 23.51 16.88
CA THR A 330 2.36 24.61 16.21
C THR A 330 3.88 24.42 16.12
N HIS A 331 4.39 23.19 16.28
CA HIS A 331 5.80 22.87 16.06
C HIS A 331 6.05 22.44 14.61
N GLY A 332 7.20 22.85 14.08
CA GLY A 332 7.65 22.50 12.75
C GLY A 332 8.64 23.53 12.20
N SER A 333 9.29 23.17 11.10
CA SER A 333 10.02 24.15 10.29
C SER A 333 9.06 25.17 9.63
N ALA A 334 9.60 26.24 9.04
CA ALA A 334 8.79 27.19 8.26
C ALA A 334 7.96 26.47 7.17
N HIS A 335 8.61 25.58 6.42
CA HIS A 335 7.96 24.76 5.39
C HIS A 335 6.87 23.84 5.96
N ASP A 336 7.11 23.22 7.13
CA ASP A 336 6.09 22.36 7.76
C ASP A 336 4.85 23.13 8.19
N LEU A 337 5.04 24.33 8.74
CA LEU A 337 3.94 25.17 9.21
C LEU A 337 3.10 25.70 8.05
N GLU A 338 3.75 26.10 6.96
CA GLU A 338 3.06 26.49 5.73
C GLU A 338 2.32 25.31 5.09
N ARG A 339 2.95 24.13 5.02
CA ARG A 339 2.31 22.88 4.55
C ARG A 339 1.09 22.51 5.40
N LYS A 340 1.18 22.62 6.73
CA LYS A 340 0.06 22.40 7.65
C LYS A 340 -1.07 23.40 7.37
N ALA A 341 -0.76 24.69 7.24
CA ALA A 341 -1.72 25.74 6.94
C ALA A 341 -2.53 25.42 5.68
N ARG A 342 -1.83 25.10 4.58
CA ARG A 342 -2.45 24.77 3.29
C ARG A 342 -3.35 23.54 3.37
N LYS A 343 -2.91 22.48 4.06
CA LYS A 343 -3.72 21.26 4.26
C LYS A 343 -5.01 21.53 5.04
N PHE A 344 -4.96 22.38 6.07
CA PHE A 344 -6.18 22.76 6.77
C PHE A 344 -7.13 23.52 5.85
N LEU A 345 -6.65 24.43 5.00
CA LEU A 345 -7.49 25.12 4.02
C LEU A 345 -8.20 24.14 3.06
N GLU A 346 -7.46 23.16 2.51
CA GLU A 346 -8.03 22.12 1.62
C GLU A 346 -9.18 21.37 2.28
N SER A 347 -9.06 21.08 3.57
CA SER A 347 -10.08 20.32 4.31
C SER A 347 -11.43 21.02 4.45
N PHE A 348 -11.39 22.35 4.41
CA PHE A 348 -12.57 23.19 4.42
C PHE A 348 -13.01 23.56 2.99
N GLY A 349 -12.42 22.92 1.97
CA GLY A 349 -12.77 23.12 0.56
C GLY A 349 -12.19 24.39 -0.08
N HIS A 350 -11.19 25.02 0.56
CA HIS A 350 -10.53 26.21 0.00
C HIS A 350 -9.32 25.82 -0.84
N ASP A 351 -9.02 26.64 -1.84
CA ASP A 351 -7.82 26.47 -2.64
C ASP A 351 -6.59 26.90 -1.83
N PRO A 352 -5.60 26.01 -1.61
CA PRO A 352 -4.34 26.35 -0.93
C PRO A 352 -3.68 27.61 -1.43
N SER A 353 -3.76 27.88 -2.74
CA SER A 353 -3.08 28.99 -3.40
C SER A 353 -3.60 30.37 -2.97
N GLU A 354 -4.79 30.43 -2.34
CA GLU A 354 -5.34 31.64 -1.74
C GLU A 354 -4.49 32.14 -0.56
N LEU A 355 -3.74 31.26 0.11
CA LEU A 355 -2.79 31.65 1.15
C LEU A 355 -1.50 32.17 0.51
N LYS A 356 -1.28 33.48 0.63
CA LYS A 356 -0.02 34.14 0.28
C LYS A 356 0.75 34.50 1.54
N VAL A 357 2.00 34.06 1.59
CA VAL A 357 2.95 34.46 2.63
C VAL A 357 3.81 35.57 2.06
N LEU A 358 3.74 36.75 2.66
CA LEU A 358 4.42 37.96 2.20
C LEU A 358 5.73 38.12 2.98
N TYR A 359 6.79 38.43 2.25
CA TYR A 359 8.12 38.69 2.77
C TYR A 359 8.51 40.13 2.39
N ASP A 360 9.42 40.71 3.16
CA ASP A 360 10.04 42.00 2.84
C ASP A 360 11.05 41.90 1.68
#